data_AF-A0A660TUS4-F1
#
_entry.id   AF-A0A660TUS4-F1
#
_cell.length_a   1.000
_cell.length_b   1.000
_cell.length_c   1.000
_cell.angle_alpha   90.00
_cell.angle_beta   90.00
_cell.angle_gamma   90.00
#
_symmetry.space_group_name_H-M   'P 1'
#
loop_
_entity.id
_entity.type
_entity.pdbx_description
1 polymer ?
#
loop_
_entity_poly.entity_id
_entity_poly.type
_entity_poly.pdbx_seq_one_letter_code
_entity_poly.pdbx_strand_id
1 'polypeptide(L)'
;MAFSSNKKGFGLTEVIVSAVILAAVIAGFFATFVGVRNYINKSNRRIIAANYIRSGLSFLYNQVRQDTWDSSYLKAGNHPFPVSINTPNYSGDYSVTDSGGYRQVTININYPVD
;
A
#
# COMPACT_ATOMS: atom_id res chain seq x y z
N MET A 1 3.29 -49.24 47.79
CA MET A 1 2.82 -48.95 46.42
C MET A 1 3.88 -48.09 45.73
N ALA A 2 4.72 -48.70 44.89
CA ALA A 2 5.77 -47.99 44.17
C ALA A 2 5.26 -47.68 42.75
N PHE A 3 5.00 -46.40 42.44
CA PHE A 3 4.80 -45.97 41.07
C PHE A 3 6.15 -46.00 40.36
N SER A 4 6.41 -47.11 39.66
CA SER A 4 7.51 -47.23 38.71
C SER A 4 7.28 -46.25 37.56
N SER A 5 7.95 -45.11 37.61
CA SER A 5 8.09 -44.20 36.47
C SER A 5 9.09 -44.83 35.49
N ASN A 6 8.60 -45.68 34.58
CA ASN A 6 9.35 -46.09 33.39
C ASN A 6 9.67 -44.86 32.54
N LYS A 7 10.78 -44.18 32.81
CA LYS A 7 11.32 -43.13 31.95
C LYS A 7 11.91 -43.79 30.71
N LYS A 8 11.08 -44.10 29.72
CA LYS A 8 11.54 -44.37 28.36
C LYS A 8 12.10 -43.05 27.81
N GLY A 9 13.42 -42.94 27.76
CA GLY A 9 14.08 -41.79 27.13
C GLY A 9 13.71 -41.72 25.64
N PHE A 10 13.60 -40.50 25.11
CA PHE A 10 13.37 -40.27 23.69
C PHE A 10 14.49 -40.92 22.86
N GLY A 11 14.10 -41.68 21.84
CA GLY A 11 15.05 -42.26 20.91
C GLY A 11 15.71 -41.16 20.06
N LEU A 12 16.96 -41.37 19.64
CA LEU A 12 17.72 -40.39 18.85
C LEU A 12 16.98 -39.99 17.56
N THR A 13 16.29 -40.94 16.92
CA THR A 13 15.41 -40.70 15.76
C THR A 13 14.23 -39.78 16.09
N GLU A 14 13.62 -39.93 17.26
CA GLU A 14 12.45 -39.14 17.68
C GLU A 14 12.84 -37.68 17.96
N VAL A 15 14.02 -37.46 18.54
CA VAL A 15 14.61 -36.13 18.72
C VAL A 15 14.90 -35.46 17.38
N ILE A 16 15.47 -36.19 16.42
CA ILE A 16 15.75 -35.66 15.08
C ILE A 16 14.46 -35.29 14.36
N VAL A 17 13.45 -36.18 14.36
CA VAL A 17 12.16 -35.92 13.71
C VAL A 17 11.47 -34.71 14.33
N SER A 18 11.48 -34.60 15.66
CA SER A 18 10.89 -33.45 16.37
C SER A 18 11.62 -32.14 16.03
N ALA A 19 12.95 -32.16 15.93
CA ALA A 19 13.74 -31.00 15.55
C ALA A 19 13.45 -30.54 14.11
N VAL A 20 13.28 -31.48 13.17
CA VAL A 20 12.92 -31.17 11.77
C VAL A 20 11.54 -30.55 11.68
N ILE A 21 10.55 -31.10 12.41
CA ILE A 21 9.19 -30.54 12.47
C ILE A 21 9.24 -29.12 13.04
N LEU A 22 9.97 -28.91 14.14
CA LEU A 22 10.11 -27.59 14.75
C LEU A 22 10.75 -26.59 13.79
N ALA A 23 11.82 -26.97 13.09
CA ALA A 23 12.47 -26.13 12.10
C ALA A 23 11.52 -25.74 10.96
N ALA A 24 10.74 -26.70 10.44
CA ALA A 24 9.77 -26.44 9.38
C ALA A 24 8.66 -25.47 9.84
N VAL A 25 8.17 -25.63 11.07
CA VAL A 25 7.16 -24.74 11.65
C VAL A 25 7.71 -23.31 11.80
N ILE A 26 8.92 -23.17 12.34
CA ILE A 26 9.58 -21.87 12.49
C ILE A 26 9.79 -21.20 11.12
N ALA A 27 10.24 -21.96 10.12
CA ALA A 27 10.39 -21.46 8.76
C ALA A 27 9.05 -20.98 8.16
N GLY A 28 7.96 -21.74 8.37
CA GLY A 28 6.62 -21.34 7.96
C GLY A 28 6.16 -20.05 8.63
N PHE A 29 6.41 -19.88 9.93
CA PHE A 29 6.12 -18.63 10.64
C PHE A 29 6.86 -17.45 10.01
N PHE A 30 8.17 -17.57 9.77
CA PHE A 30 8.95 -16.49 9.15
C PHE A 30 8.47 -16.13 7.74
N ALA A 31 8.12 -17.12 6.93
CA ALA A 31 7.55 -16.88 5.60
C ALA A 31 6.26 -16.04 5.68
N THR A 32 5.42 -16.33 6.68
CA THR A 32 4.17 -15.59 6.91
C THR A 32 4.45 -14.13 7.30
N PHE A 33 5.41 -13.88 8.19
CA PHE A 33 5.81 -12.52 8.57
C PHE A 33 6.35 -11.71 7.39
N VAL A 34 7.16 -12.31 6.53
CA VAL A 34 7.67 -11.66 5.32
C VAL A 34 6.53 -11.29 4.38
N GLY A 35 5.57 -12.19 4.17
CA GLY A 35 4.38 -11.93 3.37
C GLY A 35 3.54 -10.76 3.92
N VAL A 36 3.28 -10.77 5.23
CA VAL A 36 2.53 -9.70 5.90
C VAL A 36 3.26 -8.36 5.80
N ARG A 37 4.58 -8.33 6.02
CA ARG A 37 5.37 -7.09 5.91
C ARG A 37 5.28 -6.49 4.50
N ASN A 38 5.39 -7.31 3.46
CA ASN A 38 5.25 -6.84 2.09
C ASN A 38 3.85 -6.29 1.80
N TYR A 39 2.81 -6.96 2.32
CA TYR A 39 1.43 -6.50 2.22
C TYR A 39 1.20 -5.15 2.92
N ILE A 40 1.73 -4.98 4.12
CA ILE A 40 1.65 -3.72 4.88
C ILE A 40 2.37 -2.60 4.11
N ASN A 41 3.57 -2.85 3.59
CA ASN A 41 4.31 -1.87 2.81
C ASN A 41 3.53 -1.41 1.57
N LYS A 42 2.92 -2.35 0.83
CA LYS A 42 2.06 -2.04 -0.32
C LYS A 42 0.84 -1.21 0.10
N SER A 43 0.24 -1.54 1.24
CA SER A 43 -0.91 -0.81 1.78
C SER A 43 -0.54 0.62 2.20
N ASN A 44 0.59 0.79 2.88
CA ASN A 44 1.10 2.10 3.28
C ASN A 44 1.34 3.01 2.06
N ARG A 45 1.90 2.46 0.97
CA ARG A 45 2.10 3.22 -0.28
C ARG A 45 0.79 3.73 -0.87
N ARG A 46 -0.25 2.88 -0.88
CA ARG A 46 -1.60 3.26 -1.34
C ARG A 46 -2.21 4.35 -0.47
N ILE A 47 -2.03 4.28 0.85
CA ILE A 47 -2.51 5.31 1.79
C ILE A 47 -1.83 6.65 1.52
N ILE A 48 -0.51 6.66 1.31
CA ILE A 48 0.24 7.87 0.97
C ILE A 48 -0.26 8.45 -0.35
N ALA A 49 -0.42 7.62 -1.40
CA ALA A 49 -0.98 8.06 -2.67
C ALA A 49 -2.39 8.64 -2.52
N ALA A 50 -3.26 8.02 -1.72
CA ALA A 50 -4.60 8.50 -1.44
C ALA A 50 -4.59 9.85 -0.71
N ASN A 51 -3.64 10.08 0.21
CA ASN A 51 -3.47 11.37 0.89
C ASN A 51 -3.06 12.48 -0.09
N TYR A 52 -2.23 12.16 -1.08
CA TYR A 52 -1.92 13.09 -2.17
C TYR A 52 -3.17 13.39 -2.98
N ILE A 53 -3.89 12.37 -3.46
CA ILE A 53 -5.14 12.55 -4.22
C ILE A 53 -6.12 13.45 -3.44
N ARG A 54 -6.30 13.19 -2.14
CA ARG A 54 -7.16 14.00 -1.27
C ARG A 54 -6.72 15.46 -1.20
N SER A 55 -5.42 15.72 -1.06
CA SER A 55 -4.86 17.07 -1.05
C SER A 55 -5.07 17.78 -2.39
N GLY A 56 -4.79 17.10 -3.51
CA GLY A 56 -5.02 17.63 -4.85
C GLY A 56 -6.49 17.93 -5.12
N LEU A 57 -7.38 17.03 -4.72
CA LEU A 57 -8.83 17.22 -4.82
C LEU A 57 -9.29 18.42 -3.98
N SER A 58 -8.79 18.56 -2.76
CA SER A 58 -9.14 19.68 -1.88
C SER A 58 -8.72 21.03 -2.46
N PHE A 59 -7.57 21.07 -3.14
CA PHE A 59 -7.14 22.25 -3.89
C PHE A 59 -8.10 22.56 -5.05
N LEU A 60 -8.44 21.56 -5.86
CA LEU A 60 -9.31 21.73 -7.04
C LEU A 60 -10.75 22.09 -6.68
N TYR A 61 -11.26 21.68 -5.52
CA TYR A 61 -12.57 22.11 -5.02
C TYR A 61 -12.69 23.63 -4.89
N ASN A 62 -11.58 24.33 -4.60
CA ASN A 62 -11.56 25.79 -4.54
C ASN A 62 -11.57 26.45 -5.94
N GLN A 63 -11.43 25.67 -7.02
CA GLN A 63 -11.31 26.13 -8.40
C GLN A 63 -12.57 25.87 -9.24
N VAL A 64 -13.65 25.38 -8.63
CA VAL A 64 -14.88 24.90 -9.34
C VAL A 64 -15.68 26.03 -10.01
N ARG A 65 -15.34 27.29 -9.76
CA ARG A 65 -15.99 28.46 -10.38
C ARG A 65 -16.00 28.37 -11.91
N GLN A 66 -17.20 28.26 -12.48
CA GLN A 66 -17.40 27.99 -13.91
C GLN A 66 -16.89 29.13 -14.81
N ASP A 67 -16.94 30.37 -14.32
CA ASP A 67 -16.46 31.56 -15.02
C ASP A 67 -14.95 31.56 -15.30
N THR A 68 -14.18 30.72 -14.59
CA THR A 68 -12.71 30.69 -14.69
C THR A 68 -12.17 29.40 -15.30
N TRP A 69 -13.02 28.46 -15.73
CA TRP A 69 -12.55 27.15 -16.19
C TRP A 69 -11.54 27.23 -17.33
N ASP A 70 -11.71 28.14 -18.29
CA ASP A 70 -10.84 28.21 -19.47
C ASP A 70 -9.47 28.87 -19.20
N SER A 71 -9.31 29.51 -18.05
CA SER A 71 -8.10 30.22 -17.64
C SER A 71 -7.53 29.76 -16.29
N SER A 72 -8.04 28.68 -15.71
CA SER A 72 -7.65 28.18 -14.39
C SER A 72 -7.13 26.74 -14.43
N TYR A 73 -6.92 26.16 -13.24
CA TYR A 73 -6.55 24.77 -13.04
C TYR A 73 -7.62 23.75 -13.51
N LEU A 74 -8.82 24.19 -13.87
CA LEU A 74 -9.86 23.31 -14.44
C LEU A 74 -10.01 23.44 -15.97
N LYS A 75 -9.01 24.01 -16.63
CA LYS A 75 -8.97 24.04 -18.10
C LYS A 75 -8.86 22.61 -18.64
N ALA A 76 -9.58 22.31 -19.71
CA ALA A 76 -9.47 21.00 -20.36
C ALA A 76 -8.01 20.70 -20.80
N GLY A 77 -7.56 19.47 -20.55
CA GLY A 77 -6.20 19.01 -20.87
C GLY A 77 -5.49 18.36 -19.69
N ASN A 78 -4.20 18.07 -19.89
CA ASN A 78 -3.33 17.47 -18.87
C ASN A 78 -2.55 18.55 -18.14
N HIS A 79 -2.41 18.38 -16.83
CA HIS A 79 -1.79 19.36 -15.95
C HIS A 79 -0.84 18.70 -14.96
N PRO A 80 0.21 19.41 -14.53
CA PRO A 80 1.05 18.96 -13.44
C PRO A 80 0.24 18.93 -12.14
N PHE A 81 0.54 17.97 -11.26
CA PHE A 81 -0.16 17.84 -9.98
C PHE A 81 -0.07 19.14 -9.15
N PRO A 82 -1.20 19.65 -8.59
CA PRO A 82 -1.27 21.01 -8.05
C PRO A 82 -0.64 21.17 -6.66
N VAL A 83 -0.24 20.08 -6.02
CA VAL A 83 0.37 20.06 -4.68
C VAL A 83 1.76 19.45 -4.78
N SER A 84 2.72 19.94 -4.00
CA SER A 84 4.06 19.35 -3.97
C SER A 84 4.03 17.91 -3.45
N ILE A 85 4.68 17.02 -4.18
CA ILE A 85 4.91 15.63 -3.77
C ILE A 85 6.33 15.56 -3.22
N ASN A 86 6.45 15.40 -1.90
CA ASN A 86 7.74 15.36 -1.22
C ASN A 86 8.21 13.92 -0.90
N THR A 87 7.42 12.91 -1.28
CA THR A 87 7.78 11.52 -1.07
C THR A 87 8.62 11.02 -2.26
N PRO A 88 9.81 10.42 -2.02
CA PRO A 88 10.65 9.89 -3.09
C PRO A 88 9.92 8.86 -3.94
N ASN A 89 10.14 8.90 -5.26
CA ASN A 89 9.55 7.99 -6.25
C ASN A 89 8.02 8.07 -6.39
N TYR A 90 7.39 9.12 -5.84
CA TYR A 90 6.00 9.45 -6.14
C TYR A 90 5.98 10.53 -7.22
N SER A 91 5.08 10.39 -8.17
CA SER A 91 4.78 11.43 -9.15
C SER A 91 3.28 11.48 -9.37
N GLY A 92 2.81 12.57 -9.97
CA GLY A 92 1.39 12.71 -10.22
C GLY A 92 1.11 13.72 -11.31
N ASP A 93 -0.07 13.55 -11.87
CA ASP A 93 -0.67 14.42 -12.85
C ASP A 93 -2.19 14.42 -12.63
N TYR A 94 -2.86 15.35 -13.28
CA TYR A 94 -4.29 15.25 -13.44
C TYR A 94 -4.69 15.67 -14.85
N SER A 95 -5.79 15.09 -15.33
CA SER A 95 -6.42 15.48 -16.58
C SER A 95 -7.81 16.02 -16.31
N VAL A 96 -8.20 17.00 -17.10
CA VAL A 96 -9.54 17.59 -17.06
C VAL A 96 -10.21 17.38 -18.40
N THR A 97 -11.40 16.80 -18.36
CA THR A 97 -12.24 16.53 -19.53
C THR A 97 -13.51 17.38 -19.44
N ASP A 98 -13.90 17.97 -20.57
CA ASP A 98 -15.20 18.62 -20.70
C ASP A 98 -16.29 17.57 -20.86
N SER A 99 -17.34 17.64 -20.05
CA SER A 99 -18.48 16.74 -20.13
C SER A 99 -19.80 17.49 -20.19
N GLY A 100 -19.81 18.68 -20.80
CA GLY A 100 -21.04 19.36 -21.18
C GLY A 100 -21.89 19.76 -19.97
N GLY A 101 -21.35 20.62 -19.12
CA GLY A 101 -22.00 21.13 -17.91
C GLY A 101 -21.18 20.94 -16.64
N TYR A 102 -20.12 20.13 -16.69
CA TYR A 102 -19.12 19.99 -15.63
C TYR A 102 -17.74 19.68 -16.20
N ARG A 103 -16.72 19.93 -15.37
CA ARG A 103 -15.35 19.50 -15.62
C ARG A 103 -15.09 18.20 -14.86
N GLN A 104 -14.82 17.13 -15.59
CA GLN A 104 -14.40 15.87 -14.99
C GLN A 104 -12.89 15.92 -14.75
N VAL A 105 -12.45 15.73 -13.51
CA VAL A 105 -11.03 15.67 -13.14
C VAL A 105 -10.66 14.21 -12.87
N THR A 106 -9.62 13.73 -13.53
CA THR A 106 -8.98 12.44 -13.23
C THR A 106 -7.61 12.72 -12.65
N ILE A 107 -7.38 12.32 -11.39
CA ILE A 107 -6.09 12.50 -10.71
C ILE A 107 -5.34 11.16 -10.75
N ASN A 108 -4.12 11.18 -11.24
CA ASN A 108 -3.22 10.02 -11.28
C ASN A 108 -2.06 10.26 -10.32
N ILE A 109 -1.85 9.33 -9.38
CA ILE A 109 -0.66 9.29 -8.54
C ILE A 109 0.08 7.99 -8.82
N ASN A 110 1.29 8.12 -9.32
CA ASN A 110 2.23 7.04 -9.49
C ASN A 110 3.04 6.90 -8.21
N TYR A 111 3.17 5.67 -7.72
CA TYR A 111 3.93 5.31 -6.54
C TYR A 111 4.81 4.10 -6.86
N PRO A 112 5.93 3.89 -6.14
CA PRO A 112 6.85 2.81 -6.46
C PRO A 112 6.14 1.46 -6.31
N VAL A 113 6.17 0.69 -7.38
CA VAL A 113 5.81 -0.74 -7.41
C VAL A 113 7.13 -1.51 -7.34
N ASP A 114 7.39 -2.13 -6.20
CA ASP A 114 8.48 -3.12 -6.08
C ASP A 114 7.99 -4.46 -6.64
#